data_AF-A0A837NMP0-F1
#
_entry.id   AF-A0A837NMP0-F1
#
_cell.length_a   1.000
_cell.length_b   1.000
_cell.length_c   1.000
_cell.angle_alpha   90.00
_cell.angle_beta   90.00
_cell.angle_gamma   90.00
#
_symmetry.space_group_name_H-M   'P 1'
#
loop_
_entity.id
_entity.type
_entity.pdbx_description
1 polymer ?
#
loop_
_entity_poly.entity_id
_entity_poly.type
_entity_poly.pdbx_seq_one_letter_code
_entity_poly.pdbx_strand_id
1 'polypeptide(L)' 'MKQRLFKNLKLALGGGFGVAIHQYFFMTDGAFYFYGSIVVSAFTFVVSSIGTVLKEIIMRKKETA' A
#
# COMPACT_ATOMS: atom_id res chain seq x y z
N MET A 1 0.91 -12.10 -13.03
CA MET A 1 0.29 -11.91 -11.70
C MET A 1 1.31 -11.80 -10.56
N LYS A 2 2.24 -12.75 -10.36
CA LYS A 2 3.19 -12.73 -9.22
C LYS A 2 3.98 -11.41 -9.07
N GLN A 3 4.57 -10.88 -10.15
CA GLN A 3 5.33 -9.61 -10.07
C GLN A 3 4.49 -8.39 -9.66
N ARG A 4 3.19 -8.33 -10.02
CA ARG A 4 2.29 -7.24 -9.64
C ARG A 4 1.89 -7.32 -8.17
N LEU A 5 1.62 -8.53 -7.68
CA LEU A 5 1.37 -8.77 -6.27
C LEU A 5 2.58 -8.34 -5.42
N PHE A 6 3.80 -8.70 -5.84
CA PHE A 6 5.03 -8.27 -5.19
C PHE A 6 5.24 -6.75 -5.25
N LYS A 7 4.86 -6.09 -6.34
CA LYS A 7 4.95 -4.61 -6.45
C LYS A 7 4.00 -3.92 -5.48
N ASN A 8 2.74 -4.35 -5.40
CA ASN A 8 1.75 -3.79 -4.49
C ASN A 8 2.09 -4.10 -3.02
N LEU A 9 2.62 -5.29 -2.75
CA LEU A 9 3.10 -5.68 -1.43
C LEU A 9 4.29 -4.83 -0.98
N LYS A 10 5.28 -4.59 -1.84
CA LYS A 10 6.41 -3.68 -1.53
C LYS A 10 5.94 -2.25 -1.25
N LEU A 11 4.98 -1.75 -2.04
CA LEU A 11 4.40 -0.43 -1.84
C LEU A 11 3.68 -0.32 -0.48
N ALA A 12 2.89 -1.34 -0.16
CA ALA A 12 2.17 -1.45 1.11
C ALA A 12 3.10 -1.51 2.32
N LEU A 13 4.12 -2.37 2.25
CA LEU A 13 5.15 -2.45 3.27
C LEU A 13 5.87 -1.11 3.44
N GLY A 14 6.20 -0.42 2.34
CA GLY A 14 6.79 0.91 2.37
C GLY A 14 5.90 1.95 3.06
N GLY A 15 4.59 1.93 2.81
CA GLY A 15 3.62 2.82 3.46
C GLY A 15 3.56 2.62 4.97
N GLY A 16 3.48 1.37 5.44
CA GLY A 16 3.51 1.08 6.88
C GLY A 16 4.85 1.37 7.54
N PHE A 17 5.96 1.07 6.86
CA PHE A 17 7.29 1.35 7.38
C PHE A 17 7.53 2.86 7.51
N GLY A 18 7.05 3.66 6.56
CA GLY A 18 7.10 5.12 6.63
C GLY A 18 6.33 5.68 7.83
N VAL A 19 5.14 5.13 8.11
CA VAL A 19 4.34 5.51 9.29
C VAL A 19 5.01 5.07 10.60
N ALA A 20 5.61 3.88 10.63
CA ALA A 20 6.34 3.39 11.80
C ALA A 20 7.59 4.25 12.09
N ILE A 21 8.36 4.61 11.08
CA ILE A 21 9.51 5.52 11.20
C ILE A 21 9.03 6.90 11.67
N HIS A 22 7.97 7.43 11.06
CA HIS A 22 7.45 8.74 11.45
C HIS A 22 7.00 8.76 12.91
N GLN A 23 6.28 7.72 13.38
CA GLN A 23 5.93 7.60 14.80
C GLN A 23 7.16 7.49 15.69
N TYR A 24 8.14 6.66 15.33
CA TYR A 24 9.32 6.43 16.16
C TYR A 24 10.20 7.68 16.33
N PHE A 25 10.36 8.47 15.26
CA PHE A 25 11.24 9.65 15.28
C PHE A 25 10.53 10.97 15.62
N PHE A 26 9.24 11.10 15.33
CA PHE A 26 8.53 12.39 15.41
C PHE A 26 7.31 12.40 16.34
N MET A 27 6.82 11.26 16.85
CA MET A 27 5.81 11.26 17.92
C MET A 27 6.48 11.10 19.30
N THR A 28 6.39 12.16 20.09
CA THR A 28 7.10 12.34 21.38
C THR A 28 6.37 11.70 22.59
N ASP A 29 5.18 11.11 22.40
CA ASP A 29 4.42 10.46 23.48
C ASP A 29 4.86 9.02 23.80
N GLY A 30 5.88 8.49 23.11
CA GLY A 30 6.52 7.21 23.45
C GLY A 30 5.71 5.93 23.19
N ALA A 31 4.40 6.04 22.94
CA ALA A 31 3.55 4.90 22.60
C ALA A 31 3.63 4.59 21.10
N PHE A 32 4.53 3.68 20.73
CA PHE A 32 4.60 3.16 19.37
C PHE A 32 3.30 2.41 19.00
N TYR A 33 2.45 3.03 18.18
CA TYR A 33 1.18 2.47 17.74
C TYR A 33 1.38 1.58 16.51
N PHE A 34 1.92 0.39 16.75
CA PHE A 34 2.19 -0.64 15.74
C PHE A 34 0.96 -1.00 14.90
N TYR A 35 -0.22 -0.97 15.51
CA TYR A 35 -1.49 -1.25 14.83
C TYR A 35 -1.77 -0.26 13.70
N GLY A 36 -1.43 1.02 13.87
CA GLY A 36 -1.59 2.04 12.83
C GLY A 36 -0.72 1.75 11.61
N SER A 37 0.53 1.35 11.82
CA SER A 37 1.46 0.99 10.75
C SER A 37 0.97 -0.23 9.96
N ILE A 38 0.38 -1.22 10.63
CA ILE A 38 -0.25 -2.39 9.98
C ILE A 38 -1.47 -1.96 9.17
N VAL A 39 -2.36 -1.14 9.75
CA VAL A 39 -3.57 -0.67 9.07
C VAL A 39 -3.22 0.11 7.82
N VAL A 40 -2.24 1.01 7.88
CA VAL A 40 -1.79 1.77 6.70
C VAL A 40 -1.18 0.85 5.65
N SER A 41 -0.41 -0.17 6.04
CA SER A 41 0.11 -1.17 5.10
C SER A 41 -1.02 -1.90 4.39
N ALA A 42 -1.98 -2.44 5.15
CA ALA A 42 -3.10 -3.21 4.61
C ALA A 42 -3.98 -2.34 3.70
N PHE A 43 -4.28 -1.11 4.10
CA PHE A 43 -5.06 -0.17 3.31
C PHE A 43 -4.36 0.17 1.99
N THR A 44 -3.06 0.49 2.05
CA THR A 44 -2.25 0.78 0.85
C THR A 44 -2.23 -0.40 -0.10
N PHE A 45 -2.14 -1.63 0.42
CA PHE A 45 -2.17 -2.85 -0.39
C PHE A 45 -3.51 -3.02 -1.13
N VAL A 46 -4.63 -2.84 -0.42
CA VAL A 46 -5.98 -3.00 -0.97
C VAL A 46 -6.23 -1.95 -2.07
N VAL A 47 -5.98 -0.67 -1.77
CA VAL A 47 -6.20 0.43 -2.72
C VAL A 47 -5.32 0.28 -3.97
N SER A 48 -4.02 -0.03 -3.79
CA SER A 48 -3.10 -0.23 -4.93
C SER A 48 -3.50 -1.43 -5.79
N SER A 49 -4.03 -2.50 -5.16
CA SER A 49 -4.51 -3.68 -5.88
C SER A 49 -5.76 -3.38 -6.69
N ILE A 50 -6.74 -2.67 -6.12
CA ILE A 50 -7.95 -2.22 -6.84
C ILE A 50 -7.56 -1.32 -8.02
N GLY A 51 -6.69 -0.33 -7.80
CA GLY A 51 -6.23 0.56 -8.87
C GLY A 51 -5.50 -0.19 -10.00
N THR A 52 -4.74 -1.23 -9.66
CA THR A 52 -4.07 -2.09 -10.65
C THR A 52 -5.08 -2.87 -11.49
N VAL A 53 -6.09 -3.48 -10.85
CA VAL A 53 -7.15 -4.22 -11.56
C VAL A 53 -7.98 -3.28 -12.43
N LEU A 54 -8.37 -2.13 -11.91
CA LEU A 54 -9.15 -1.14 -12.65
C LEU A 54 -8.39 -0.62 -13.88
N LYS A 55 -7.10 -0.33 -13.74
CA LYS A 55 -6.23 0.06 -14.85
C LYS A 55 -6.17 -1.00 -15.94
N GLU A 56 -6.12 -2.27 -15.56
CA GLU A 56 -6.09 -3.39 -16.50
C GLU A 56 -7.42 -3.54 -17.26
N ILE A 57 -8.55 -3.38 -16.57
CA ILE A 57 -9.89 -3.38 -17.20
C ILE A 57 -10.01 -2.26 -18.23
N ILE A 58 -9.58 -1.04 -17.87
CA ILE A 58 -9.63 0.13 -18.77
C ILE A 58 -8.74 -0.07 -19.99
N MET A 59 -7.50 -0.58 -19.80
CA MET A 59 -6.59 -0.86 -20.91
C MET A 59 -7.15 -1.91 -21.87
N ARG A 60 -7.68 -3.02 -21.35
CA ARG A 60 -8.34 -4.06 -22.17
C ARG A 60 -9.49 -3.48 -22.99
N LYS A 61 -10.34 -2.66 -22.37
CA LYS A 61 -11.47 -1.99 -23.03
C LYS A 61 -11.01 -1.01 -24.12
N LYS A 62 -9.83 -0.40 -23.99
CA LYS A 62 -9.24 0.51 -24.97
C LYS A 62 -8.56 -0.24 -26.14
N GLU A 63 -7.99 -1.42 -25.91
CA GLU A 63 -7.38 -2.24 -26.98
C GLU A 63 -8.43 -2.95 -27.86
N THR A 64 -9.67 -3.07 -27.39
CA THR A 64 -10.77 -3.74 -28.10
C THR A 64 -11.69 -2.76 -28.84
N ALA A 65 -11.38 -1.45 -28.79
CA ALA A 65 -12.11 -0.37 -29.43
C ALA A 65 -11.24 0.23 -30.55
#